data_AF-A0A943MVQ7-F1
#
_entry.id   AF-A0A943MVQ7-F1
#
_cell.length_a   1.000
_cell.length_b   1.000
_cell.length_c   1.000
_cell.angle_alpha   90.00
_cell.angle_beta   90.00
_cell.angle_gamma   90.00
#
_symmetry.space_group_name_H-M   'P 1'
#
loop_
_entity.id
_entity.type
_entity.pdbx_description
1 polymer ?
#
loop_
_entity_poly.entity_id
_entity_poly.type
_entity_poly.pdbx_seq_one_letter_code
_entity_poly.pdbx_strand_id
1 'polypeptide(L)'
;VSAELTIPTIGIGAGPGCDGQVLVYQDMLALFSDFKPKFVKNFANIGEQMTQAFKDYDAEVKANTFPAAEHCFKDVGEEVLDKLY
;
A
#
# COMPACT_ATOMS: atom_id res chain seq x y z
N VAL A 1 -19.76 18.12 22.62
CA VAL A 1 -19.43 18.48 21.22
C VAL A 1 -20.31 17.76 20.20
N SER A 2 -20.09 16.49 19.83
CA SER A 2 -20.89 15.86 18.76
C SER A 2 -22.40 15.87 19.02
N ALA A 3 -22.84 15.63 20.25
CA ALA A 3 -24.26 15.70 20.63
C ALA A 3 -24.86 17.12 20.62
N GLU A 4 -24.05 18.18 20.52
CA GLU A 4 -24.49 19.58 20.50
C GLU A 4 -24.56 20.17 19.09
N LEU A 5 -23.98 19.49 18.09
CA LEU A 5 -23.91 19.96 16.70
C LEU A 5 -24.97 19.26 15.83
N THR A 6 -25.49 19.96 14.83
CA THR A 6 -26.42 19.37 13.84
C THR A 6 -25.70 18.75 12.64
N ILE A 7 -24.43 19.13 12.41
CA ILE A 7 -23.58 18.57 11.36
C ILE A 7 -22.82 17.34 11.89
N PRO A 8 -22.51 16.33 11.04
CA PRO A 8 -21.70 15.19 11.44
C PRO A 8 -20.28 15.60 11.83
N THR A 9 -19.73 14.91 12.83
CA THR A 9 -18.34 15.04 13.28
C THR A 9 -17.53 13.81 12.90
N ILE A 10 -16.32 14.02 12.36
CA ILE A 10 -15.39 12.95 11.99
C ILE A 10 -14.17 13.02 12.91
N GLY A 11 -13.93 11.97 13.69
CA GLY A 11 -12.85 11.90 14.67
C GLY A 11 -11.62 11.15 14.17
N ILE A 12 -10.44 11.63 14.57
CA ILE A 12 -9.18 10.87 14.58
C ILE A 12 -8.54 11.03 15.96
N GLY A 13 -8.47 9.96 16.74
CA GLY A 13 -8.01 10.03 18.13
C GLY A 13 -8.94 10.80 19.09
N ALA A 14 -10.20 11.04 18.69
CA ALA A 14 -11.21 11.73 19.50
C ALA A 14 -12.12 10.76 20.30
N GLY A 15 -11.81 9.47 20.30
CA GLY A 15 -12.64 8.43 20.90
C GLY A 15 -13.89 8.07 20.08
N PRO A 16 -14.75 7.19 20.59
CA PRO A 16 -15.92 6.67 19.85
C PRO A 16 -17.12 7.63 19.84
N GLY A 17 -17.02 8.81 20.46
CA GLY A 17 -18.13 9.76 20.59
C GLY A 17 -18.40 10.62 19.35
N CYS A 18 -17.66 10.42 18.26
CA CYS A 18 -17.88 11.08 16.97
C CYS A 18 -18.80 10.24 16.06
N ASP A 19 -19.49 10.89 15.12
CA ASP A 19 -20.44 10.25 14.20
C ASP A 19 -19.74 9.38 13.14
N GLY A 20 -18.48 9.70 12.84
CA GLY A 20 -17.61 8.91 11.98
C GLY A 20 -16.17 8.94 12.46
N GLN A 21 -15.34 8.10 11.86
CA GLN A 21 -13.92 8.00 12.18
C GLN A 21 -13.09 8.09 10.90
N VAL A 22 -11.91 8.68 11.01
CA VAL A 22 -10.91 8.73 9.95
C VAL A 22 -9.56 8.28 10.48
N LEU A 23 -8.80 7.58 9.64
CA LEU A 23 -7.42 7.21 9.87
C LEU A 23 -6.61 7.45 8.59
N VAL A 24 -5.32 7.72 8.76
CA VAL A 24 -4.36 7.73 7.65
C VAL A 24 -4.13 6.28 7.23
N TYR A 25 -4.31 5.96 5.94
CA TYR A 25 -4.28 4.56 5.49
C TYR A 25 -2.89 3.93 5.68
N GLN A 26 -1.81 4.72 5.60
CA GLN A 26 -0.45 4.25 5.83
C GLN A 26 -0.26 3.76 7.27
N ASP A 27 -0.81 4.49 8.24
CA ASP A 27 -0.79 4.11 9.66
C ASP A 27 -1.64 2.85 9.88
N MET A 28 -2.84 2.83 9.29
CA MET A 28 -3.76 1.69 9.34
C MET A 28 -3.14 0.41 8.78
N LEU A 29 -2.32 0.52 7.72
CA LEU A 29 -1.66 -0.60 7.04
C LEU A 29 -0.22 -0.85 7.51
N ALA A 30 0.24 -0.14 8.55
CA ALA A 30 1.60 -0.24 9.08
C ALA A 30 2.70 -0.12 8.00
N LEU A 31 2.57 0.88 7.11
CA LEU A 31 3.59 1.09 6.05
C LEU A 31 4.90 1.65 6.59
N PHE A 32 4.87 2.27 7.77
CA PHE A 32 6.03 2.79 8.47
C PHE A 32 6.10 2.19 9.88
N SER A 33 7.28 1.74 10.29
CA SER A 33 7.48 0.99 11.55
C SER A 33 7.88 1.86 12.74
N ASP A 34 8.38 3.06 12.50
CA ASP A 34 9.20 3.76 13.50
C ASP A 34 8.35 4.46 14.56
N PHE A 35 7.09 4.73 14.26
CA PHE A 35 6.18 5.39 15.18
C PHE A 35 4.73 4.98 14.93
N LYS A 36 4.03 4.58 15.99
CA LYS A 36 2.60 4.30 15.98
C LYS A 36 1.90 5.20 17.01
N PRO A 37 1.12 6.21 16.57
CA PRO A 37 0.31 7.01 17.48
C PRO A 37 -0.65 6.14 18.31
N LYS A 38 -0.94 6.53 19.56
CA LYS A 38 -1.79 5.73 20.47
C LYS A 38 -3.20 5.44 19.93
N PHE A 39 -3.76 6.35 19.12
CA PHE A 39 -5.09 6.20 18.54
C PHE A 39 -5.12 5.33 17.28
N VAL A 40 -3.96 4.93 16.75
CA VAL A 40 -3.86 4.09 15.56
C VAL A 40 -4.02 2.63 15.96
N LYS A 41 -4.88 1.91 15.23
CA LYS A 41 -4.89 0.45 15.16
C LYS A 41 -4.32 0.05 13.80
N ASN A 42 -3.34 -0.85 13.79
CA ASN A 42 -2.88 -1.48 12.56
C ASN A 42 -3.90 -2.59 12.23
N PHE A 43 -4.48 -2.53 11.05
CA PHE A 43 -5.40 -3.55 10.53
C PHE A 43 -4.70 -4.58 9.65
N ALA A 44 -3.52 -4.24 9.14
CA ALA A 44 -2.62 -5.17 8.44
C ALA A 44 -1.17 -4.71 8.61
N ASN A 45 -0.22 -5.61 8.35
CA ASN A 45 1.22 -5.32 8.35
C ASN A 45 1.75 -5.32 6.91
N ILE A 46 1.31 -4.33 6.12
CA ILE A 46 1.61 -4.26 4.69
C ILE A 46 3.03 -3.75 4.44
N GLY A 47 3.59 -2.90 5.32
CA GLY A 47 4.96 -2.42 5.19
C GLY A 47 5.99 -3.56 5.16
N GLU A 48 5.81 -4.58 6.01
CA GLU A 48 6.64 -5.79 6.01
C GLU A 48 6.47 -6.60 4.73
N GLN A 49 5.24 -6.82 4.27
CA GLN A 49 4.96 -7.55 3.03
C GLN A 49 5.55 -6.85 1.81
N MET A 50 5.43 -5.52 1.73
CA MET A 50 6.05 -4.72 0.67
C MET A 50 7.57 -4.84 0.71
N THR A 51 8.17 -4.74 1.89
CA THR A 51 9.62 -4.89 2.07
C THR A 51 10.10 -6.25 1.58
N GLN A 52 9.35 -7.32 1.89
CA GLN A 52 9.68 -8.66 1.42
C GLN A 52 9.56 -8.76 -0.11
N ALA A 53 8.46 -8.27 -0.68
CA ALA A 53 8.26 -8.28 -2.14
C ALA A 53 9.39 -7.56 -2.90
N PHE A 54 9.88 -6.43 -2.38
CA PHE A 54 11.02 -5.73 -2.99
C PHE A 54 12.33 -6.53 -2.90
N LYS A 55 12.55 -7.25 -1.80
CA LYS A 55 13.73 -8.13 -1.65
C LYS A 55 13.66 -9.32 -2.59
N ASP A 56 12.49 -9.93 -2.72
CA ASP A 56 12.28 -11.08 -3.61
C ASP A 56 12.52 -10.66 -5.07
N TYR A 57 11.96 -9.52 -5.49
CA TYR A 57 12.22 -8.94 -6.80
C TYR A 57 13.72 -8.67 -7.04
N ASP A 58 14.41 -8.01 -6.09
CA ASP A 58 15.84 -7.73 -6.19
C ASP A 58 16.67 -9.03 -6.32
N ALA A 59 16.31 -10.06 -5.55
CA ALA A 59 16.96 -11.36 -5.60
C ALA A 59 16.75 -12.05 -6.95
N GLU A 60 15.53 -12.08 -7.48
CA GLU A 60 15.21 -12.73 -8.74
C GLU A 60 15.83 -12.01 -9.95
N VAL A 61 15.89 -10.67 -9.92
CA VAL A 61 16.59 -9.88 -10.95
C VAL A 61 18.08 -10.16 -10.92
N LYS A 62 18.71 -10.15 -9.73
CA LYS A 62 20.14 -10.45 -9.58
C LYS A 62 20.49 -11.89 -9.97
N ALA A 63 19.56 -12.82 -9.76
CA ALA A 63 19.69 -14.22 -10.17
C ALA A 63 19.40 -14.44 -11.67
N ASN A 64 18.92 -13.42 -12.39
CA ASN A 64 18.40 -13.53 -13.76
C ASN A 64 17.27 -14.57 -13.90
N THR A 65 16.51 -14.84 -12.84
CA THR A 65 15.31 -15.69 -12.89
C THR A 65 14.08 -14.89 -13.26
N PHE A 66 14.08 -13.58 -12.97
CA PHE A 66 13.10 -12.61 -13.46
C PHE A 66 13.78 -11.60 -14.43
N PRO A 67 13.13 -11.25 -15.56
CA PRO A 67 11.90 -11.84 -16.08
C PRO A 67 12.12 -13.25 -16.63
N ALA A 68 11.25 -14.19 -16.24
CA ALA A 68 11.16 -15.49 -16.91
C ALA A 68 10.49 -15.37 -18.28
N ALA A 69 10.58 -16.42 -19.12
CA ALA A 69 10.02 -16.42 -20.48
C ALA A 69 8.51 -16.09 -20.56
N GLU A 70 7.74 -16.39 -19.51
CA GLU A 70 6.31 -16.06 -19.42
C GLU A 70 6.02 -14.56 -19.23
N HIS A 71 7.02 -13.81 -18.75
CA HIS A 71 6.95 -12.36 -18.55
C HIS A 71 7.44 -11.58 -19.79
N CYS A 72 7.95 -12.29 -20.81
CA CYS A 72 8.46 -11.70 -22.04
C CYS A 72 7.46 -11.88 -23.19
N PHE A 73 7.35 -10.89 -24.06
CA PHE A 73 6.67 -11.07 -25.34
C PHE A 73 7.44 -12.10 -26.18
N LYS A 74 6.73 -13.07 -26.75
CA LYS A 74 7.30 -14.01 -27.72
C LYS A 74 7.36 -13.33 -29.08
N ASP A 75 8.54 -13.33 -29.71
CA ASP A 75 8.79 -12.85 -31.07
C ASP A 75 7.94 -11.63 -31.46
N VAL A 76 8.32 -10.47 -30.93
CA VAL A 76 7.79 -9.19 -31.41
C VAL A 76 8.37 -8.99 -32.80
N GLY A 77 7.62 -9.40 -33.85
CA GLY A 77 7.99 -9.05 -35.22
C GLY A 77 8.20 -7.54 -35.33
N GLU A 78 9.13 -7.08 -36.19
CA GLU A 78 9.50 -5.66 -36.36
C GLU A 78 8.26 -4.74 -36.42
N GLU A 79 7.18 -5.21 -37.05
CA GLU A 79 5.90 -4.50 -37.21
C GLU A 79 5.16 -4.16 -35.90
N VAL A 80 5.40 -4.91 -34.81
CA VAL A 80 4.82 -4.67 -33.49
C VAL A 80 5.72 -3.77 -32.64
N LEU A 81 7.04 -3.85 -32.84
CA LEU A 81 8.03 -2.95 -32.19
C LEU A 81 7.82 -1.49 -32.62
N ASP A 82 7.60 -1.26 -33.92
CA ASP A 82 7.35 0.07 -34.50
C ASP A 82 6.04 0.73 -34.03
N LYS A 83 5.14 -0.01 -33.35
CA LYS A 83 3.88 0.54 -32.80
C LYS A 83 3.96 0.86 -31.31
N LEU A 84 5.01 0.39 -30.62
CA LEU A 84 5.17 0.55 -29.17
C LEU A 84 6.12 1.70 -28.79
N TYR A 85 6.95 2.15 -29.74
CA TYR A 85 7.89 3.27 -29.62
C TYR A 85 7.67 4.26 -30.77
#